data_AF-A0A0X3BGP7-F1
#
_entry.id   AF-A0A0X3BGP7-F1
#
_cell.length_a   1.000
_cell.length_b   1.000
_cell.length_c   1.000
_cell.angle_alpha   90.00
_cell.angle_beta   90.00
_cell.angle_gamma   90.00
#
_symmetry.space_group_name_H-M   'P 1'
#
loop_
_entity.id
_entity.type
_entity.pdbx_description
1 polymer ?
#
loop_
_entity_poly.entity_id
_entity_poly.type
_entity_poly.pdbx_seq_one_letter_code
_entity_poly.pdbx_strand_id
1 'polypeptide(L)'
;MKKELVIEWKHIGKDIEHTCERCEETGMALNAVLAEISMLLEMEGVSVRIIETVLENDAVAESNSLLFNGVPIEELLEGIEVINTPCGSCSCITCDAETECRALRYNGEEYEAIPPDLIGRAAAKALEME
;
A
#
# COMPACT_ATOMS: atom_id res chain seq x y z
N MET A 1 -0.15 -25.85 10.31
CA MET A 1 0.06 -25.35 8.94
C MET A 1 0.82 -24.04 9.09
N LYS A 2 1.85 -23.78 8.27
CA LYS A 2 2.45 -22.44 8.24
C LYS A 2 1.46 -21.51 7.55
N LYS A 3 1.09 -20.41 8.19
CA LYS A 3 0.27 -19.36 7.57
C LYS A 3 1.20 -18.47 6.73
N GLU A 4 0.69 -17.90 5.64
CA GLU A 4 1.46 -17.01 4.79
C GLU A 4 0.70 -15.68 4.63
N LEU A 5 1.36 -14.58 4.95
CA LEU A 5 0.88 -13.23 4.68
C LEU A 5 1.53 -12.73 3.38
N VAL A 6 0.73 -12.65 2.32
CA VAL A 6 1.15 -12.09 1.03
C VAL A 6 0.72 -10.64 0.97
N ILE A 7 1.66 -9.72 0.82
CA ILE A 7 1.37 -8.28 0.68
C ILE A 7 1.77 -7.84 -0.72
N GLU A 8 0.80 -7.38 -1.50
CA GLU A 8 1.05 -6.79 -2.81
C GLU A 8 1.02 -5.26 -2.69
N TRP A 9 2.08 -4.61 -3.19
CA TRP A 9 2.16 -3.18 -3.33
C TRP A 9 2.13 -2.79 -4.81
N LYS A 10 1.11 -2.01 -5.19
CA LYS A 10 0.91 -1.52 -6.56
C LYS A 10 1.30 -0.05 -6.65
N HIS A 11 2.20 0.28 -7.57
CA HIS A 11 2.64 1.64 -7.82
C HIS A 11 3.03 1.87 -9.29
N ILE A 12 2.96 3.11 -9.75
CA ILE A 12 3.56 3.51 -11.04
C ILE A 12 5.08 3.74 -10.90
N GLY A 13 5.80 3.87 -12.02
CA GLY A 13 7.24 4.13 -12.02
C GLY A 13 8.04 2.88 -12.36
N LYS A 14 9.13 2.60 -11.64
CA LYS A 14 9.96 1.41 -11.86
C LYS A 14 10.18 0.56 -10.60
N ASP A 15 10.42 1.22 -9.49
CA ASP A 15 10.69 0.63 -8.18
C ASP A 15 10.50 1.71 -7.11
N ILE A 16 10.69 1.34 -5.84
CA ILE A 16 10.57 2.25 -4.68
C ILE A 16 11.40 3.54 -4.78
N GLU A 17 12.58 3.53 -5.39
CA GLU A 17 13.43 4.73 -5.52
C GLU A 17 13.10 5.54 -6.79
N HIS A 18 12.32 4.96 -7.71
CA HIS A 18 11.98 5.51 -9.00
C HIS A 18 10.46 5.49 -9.23
N THR A 19 9.70 5.93 -8.22
CA THR A 19 8.25 6.14 -8.26
C THR A 19 7.91 7.58 -7.86
N CYS A 20 6.63 7.90 -7.74
CA CYS A 20 6.21 9.20 -7.22
C CYS A 20 6.41 9.24 -5.69
N GLU A 21 6.65 10.42 -5.13
CA GLU A 21 6.91 10.63 -3.69
C GLU A 21 5.89 9.92 -2.76
N ARG A 22 4.59 9.98 -3.10
CA ARG A 22 3.53 9.30 -2.34
C ARG A 22 3.66 7.78 -2.30
N CYS A 23 4.06 7.20 -3.43
CA CYS A 23 4.29 5.76 -3.54
C CYS A 23 5.57 5.39 -2.79
N GLU A 24 6.66 6.14 -2.97
CA GLU A 24 7.93 5.94 -2.27
C GLU A 24 7.71 5.93 -0.75
N GLU A 25 7.03 6.94 -0.20
CA GLU A 25 6.70 7.03 1.22
C GLU A 25 5.93 5.81 1.72
N THR A 26 5.01 5.27 0.90
CA THR A 26 4.23 4.07 1.25
C THR A 26 5.06 2.81 1.20
N GLY A 27 5.92 2.65 0.20
CA GLY A 27 6.88 1.54 0.13
C GLY A 27 7.85 1.57 1.32
N MET A 28 8.32 2.75 1.72
CA MET A 28 9.18 2.92 2.90
C MET A 28 8.45 2.57 4.19
N ALA A 29 7.20 3.05 4.36
CA ALA A 29 6.36 2.72 5.50
C ALA A 29 6.09 1.21 5.59
N LEU A 30 5.78 0.56 4.47
CA LEU A 30 5.58 -0.89 4.39
C LEU A 30 6.84 -1.65 4.86
N ASN A 31 8.00 -1.29 4.32
CA ASN A 31 9.27 -1.93 4.69
C ASN A 31 9.58 -1.75 6.18
N ALA A 32 9.33 -0.57 6.74
CA ALA A 32 9.55 -0.29 8.16
C ALA A 32 8.64 -1.15 9.06
N VAL A 33 7.33 -1.18 8.77
CA VAL A 33 6.36 -1.98 9.54
C VAL A 33 6.72 -3.46 9.49
N LEU A 34 7.07 -3.98 8.31
CA LEU A 34 7.43 -5.38 8.15
C LEU A 34 8.73 -5.74 8.88
N ALA A 35 9.73 -4.85 8.87
CA ALA A 35 10.93 -5.03 9.67
C ALA A 35 10.60 -5.16 11.17
N GLU A 36 9.67 -4.35 11.67
CA GLU A 36 9.25 -4.35 13.08
C GLU A 36 8.48 -5.63 13.47
N ILE A 37 7.57 -6.11 12.62
CA ILE A 37 6.68 -7.23 12.97
C ILE A 37 7.19 -8.60 12.49
N SER A 38 8.20 -8.66 11.61
CA SER A 38 8.71 -9.90 11.00
C SER A 38 9.08 -10.97 12.02
N MET A 39 9.81 -10.60 13.08
CA MET A 39 10.21 -11.54 14.12
C MET A 39 9.02 -12.13 14.89
N LEU A 40 8.00 -11.31 15.17
CA LEU A 40 6.80 -11.77 15.85
C LEU A 40 6.00 -12.73 14.97
N LEU A 41 5.84 -12.38 13.69
CA LEU A 41 5.16 -13.23 12.72
C LEU A 41 5.88 -14.57 12.54
N GLU A 42 7.21 -14.57 12.46
CA GLU A 42 7.99 -15.81 12.37
C GLU A 42 7.81 -16.70 13.61
N MET A 43 7.79 -16.12 14.82
CA MET A 43 7.53 -16.84 16.06
C MET A 43 6.14 -17.49 16.09
N GLU A 44 5.15 -16.84 15.50
CA GLU A 44 3.78 -17.37 15.33
C GLU A 44 3.67 -18.35 14.14
N GLY A 45 4.78 -18.63 13.44
CA GLY A 45 4.81 -19.55 12.30
C GLY A 45 4.19 -18.99 11.01
N VAL A 46 4.14 -17.66 10.90
CA VAL A 46 3.66 -16.90 9.74
C VAL A 46 4.85 -16.47 8.89
N SER A 47 4.88 -16.84 7.61
CA SER A 47 5.84 -16.28 6.64
C SER A 47 5.25 -15.07 5.94
N VAL A 48 6.07 -14.03 5.72
CA VAL A 48 5.66 -12.83 4.97
C VAL A 48 6.30 -12.84 3.59
N ARG A 49 5.50 -12.54 2.56
CA ARG A 49 5.98 -12.34 1.19
C ARG A 49 5.47 -11.01 0.66
N ILE A 50 6.39 -10.20 0.12
CA ILE A 50 6.06 -8.94 -0.56
C ILE A 50 6.08 -9.17 -2.06
N ILE A 51 5.08 -8.64 -2.76
CA ILE A 51 4.99 -8.59 -4.21
C ILE A 51 4.91 -7.13 -4.61
N GLU A 52 5.86 -6.69 -5.44
CA GLU A 52 5.83 -5.36 -6.05
C GLU A 52 5.22 -5.50 -7.45
N THR A 53 4.13 -4.77 -7.69
CA THR A 53 3.43 -4.73 -8.97
C THR A 53 3.57 -3.32 -9.54
N VAL A 54 4.46 -3.20 -10.52
CA VAL A 54 4.66 -1.95 -11.26
C VAL A 54 3.52 -1.80 -12.28
N LEU A 55 2.79 -0.70 -12.17
CA LEU A 55 1.67 -0.34 -13.03
C LEU A 55 2.14 0.50 -14.22
N GLU A 56 1.46 0.32 -15.35
CA GLU A 56 1.61 1.22 -16.50
C GLU A 56 1.06 2.61 -16.17
N ASN A 57 1.54 3.63 -16.90
CA ASN A 57 1.20 5.03 -16.64
C ASN A 57 -0.29 5.36 -16.80
N ASP A 58 -1.06 4.55 -17.54
CA ASP A 58 -2.52 4.73 -17.70
C ASP A 58 -3.32 4.15 -16.52
N ALA A 59 -2.69 3.36 -15.65
CA ALA A 59 -3.28 2.74 -14.47
C ALA A 59 -3.00 3.52 -13.18
N VAL A 60 -2.70 4.82 -13.25
CA VAL A 60 -2.39 5.66 -12.06
C VAL A 60 -3.50 5.63 -11.02
N ALA A 61 -4.76 5.49 -11.42
CA ALA A 61 -5.88 5.40 -10.48
C ALA A 61 -5.82 4.16 -9.57
N GLU A 62 -5.08 3.12 -9.96
CA GLU A 62 -4.82 1.92 -9.14
C GLU A 62 -3.58 2.08 -8.25
N SER A 63 -2.74 3.06 -8.54
CA SER A 63 -1.63 3.50 -7.68
C SER A 63 -2.16 4.56 -6.72
N ASN A 64 -1.87 4.55 -5.43
CA ASN A 64 -0.96 3.76 -4.62
C ASN A 64 -1.77 2.78 -3.76
N SER A 65 -1.58 1.46 -3.93
CA SER A 65 -2.45 0.45 -3.28
C SER A 65 -1.67 -0.65 -2.58
N LEU A 66 -2.19 -1.09 -1.43
CA LEU A 66 -1.71 -2.24 -0.69
C LEU A 66 -2.82 -3.28 -0.56
N LEU A 67 -2.52 -4.52 -0.93
CA LEU A 67 -3.41 -5.66 -0.78
C LEU A 67 -2.76 -6.68 0.15
N PHE A 68 -3.51 -7.20 1.11
CA PHE A 68 -3.07 -8.24 2.03
C PHE A 68 -3.88 -9.51 1.75
N ASN A 69 -3.20 -10.58 1.37
CA ASN A 69 -3.80 -11.82 0.86
C ASN A 69 -4.79 -11.57 -0.29
N GLY A 70 -4.49 -10.58 -1.14
CA GLY A 70 -5.34 -10.16 -2.27
C GLY A 70 -6.53 -9.28 -1.90
N VAL A 71 -6.69 -8.91 -0.62
CA VAL A 71 -7.76 -8.01 -0.15
C VAL A 71 -7.19 -6.61 0.04
N PRO A 72 -7.76 -5.56 -0.57
CA PRO A 72 -7.25 -4.20 -0.46
C PRO A 72 -7.49 -3.62 0.95
N ILE A 73 -6.63 -2.68 1.37
CA ILE A 73 -6.63 -2.15 2.75
C ILE A 73 -7.98 -1.55 3.19
N GLU A 74 -8.69 -0.90 2.28
CA GLU A 74 -10.00 -0.30 2.47
C GLU A 74 -11.12 -1.32 2.72
N GLU A 75 -10.93 -2.56 2.28
CA GLU A 75 -11.87 -3.66 2.57
C GLU A 75 -11.55 -4.35 3.90
N LEU A 76 -10.28 -4.29 4.35
CA LEU A 76 -9.83 -4.87 5.62
C LEU A 76 -10.15 -3.99 6.82
N LEU A 77 -10.15 -2.67 6.63
CA LEU A 77 -10.29 -1.68 7.69
C LEU A 77 -11.56 -0.85 7.48
N GLU A 78 -12.50 -0.98 8.42
CA GLU A 78 -13.73 -0.20 8.41
C GLU A 78 -13.45 1.31 8.49
N GLY A 79 -14.20 2.10 7.71
CA GLY A 79 -14.14 3.56 7.72
C GLY A 79 -13.05 4.17 6.85
N ILE A 80 -12.34 3.36 6.07
CA ILE A 80 -11.47 3.87 5.00
C ILE A 80 -12.31 4.13 3.75
N GLU A 81 -12.19 5.34 3.20
CA GLU A 81 -12.71 5.70 1.89
C GLU A 81 -11.56 5.84 0.90
N VAL A 82 -11.72 5.31 -0.31
CA VAL A 82 -10.81 5.60 -1.40
C VAL A 82 -11.24 6.91 -2.05
N ILE A 83 -10.29 7.84 -2.15
CA ILE A 83 -10.49 9.14 -2.79
C ILE A 83 -9.40 9.36 -3.85
N ASN A 84 -9.61 10.36 -4.69
CA ASN A 84 -8.63 10.79 -5.69
C ASN A 84 -8.18 12.21 -5.35
N THR A 85 -6.88 12.43 -5.34
CA THR A 85 -6.27 13.75 -5.14
C THR A 85 -5.27 14.04 -6.26
N PRO A 86 -5.11 15.31 -6.68
CA PRO A 86 -4.12 15.67 -7.69
C PRO A 86 -2.72 15.25 -7.26
N CYS A 87 -1.93 14.68 -8.18
CA CYS A 87 -0.55 14.30 -7.88
C CYS A 87 0.43 14.91 -8.88
N GLY A 88 1.17 15.93 -8.44
CA GLY A 88 2.20 16.59 -9.24
C GLY A 88 3.33 15.64 -9.64
N SER A 89 3.75 14.75 -8.74
CA SER A 89 4.81 13.77 -9.01
C SER A 89 4.38 12.71 -10.04
N CYS A 90 3.13 12.20 -9.97
CA CYS A 90 2.59 11.34 -11.02
C CYS A 90 2.47 12.08 -12.35
N SER A 91 2.04 13.35 -12.33
CA SER A 91 1.92 14.17 -13.55
C SER A 91 3.24 14.29 -14.32
N CYS A 92 4.38 14.34 -13.60
CA CYS A 92 5.71 14.32 -14.21
C CYS A 92 6.08 12.97 -14.85
N ILE A 93 5.63 11.87 -14.26
CA ILE A 93 5.89 10.49 -14.73
C ILE A 93 5.00 10.14 -15.93
N THR A 94 3.73 10.55 -15.89
CA THR A 94 2.72 10.28 -16.90
C THR A 94 2.75 11.28 -18.05
N CYS A 95 3.42 12.43 -17.86
CA CYS A 95 3.35 13.60 -18.74
C CYS A 95 1.92 14.13 -18.93
N ASP A 96 1.07 13.99 -17.90
CA ASP A 96 -0.32 14.47 -17.88
C ASP A 96 -0.58 15.37 -16.67
N ALA A 97 -0.91 16.64 -16.91
CA ALA A 97 -1.09 17.65 -15.87
C ALA A 97 -2.40 17.49 -15.07
N GLU A 98 -3.34 16.66 -15.52
CA GLU A 98 -4.61 16.40 -14.84
C GLU A 98 -4.60 15.05 -14.08
N THR A 99 -3.40 14.53 -13.78
CA THR A 99 -3.27 13.23 -13.11
C THR A 99 -3.81 13.26 -11.69
N GLU A 100 -4.91 12.55 -11.46
CA GLU A 100 -5.45 12.26 -10.12
C GLU A 100 -5.01 10.87 -9.63
N CYS A 101 -4.45 10.82 -8.43
CA CYS A 101 -3.88 9.61 -7.84
C CYS A 101 -4.68 9.17 -6.61
N ARG A 102 -4.69 7.86 -6.34
CA ARG A 102 -5.42 7.27 -5.22
C ARG A 102 -4.86 7.72 -3.87
N ALA A 103 -5.73 8.20 -3.01
CA ALA A 103 -5.47 8.49 -1.60
C ALA A 103 -6.51 7.78 -0.73
N LEU A 104 -6.22 7.66 0.57
CA LEU A 104 -7.15 7.13 1.54
C LEU A 104 -7.69 8.26 2.41
N ARG A 105 -8.99 8.26 2.70
CA ARG A 105 -9.54 9.07 3.78
C ARG A 105 -9.92 8.16 4.95
N TYR A 106 -9.43 8.48 6.14
CA TYR A 106 -9.74 7.73 7.34
C TYR A 106 -9.96 8.71 8.50
N ASN A 107 -11.07 8.54 9.24
CA ASN A 107 -11.46 9.44 10.34
C ASN A 107 -11.51 10.94 9.96
N GLY A 108 -11.82 11.25 8.70
CA GLY A 108 -11.89 12.63 8.19
C GLY A 108 -10.54 13.23 7.82
N GLU A 109 -9.44 12.49 7.95
CA GLU A 109 -8.11 12.89 7.48
C GLU A 109 -7.78 12.21 6.14
N GLU A 110 -7.06 12.91 5.27
CA GLU A 110 -6.63 12.43 3.96
C GLU A 110 -5.16 12.00 4.01
N TYR A 111 -4.89 10.82 3.49
CA TYR A 111 -3.60 10.17 3.47
C TYR A 111 -3.22 9.85 2.03
N GLU A 112 -2.31 10.65 1.50
CA GLU A 112 -1.78 10.52 0.15
C GLU A 112 -0.75 9.38 0.01
N ALA A 113 -0.06 9.09 1.11
CA ALA A 113 0.73 7.89 1.37
C ALA A 113 0.07 7.08 2.49
N ILE A 114 0.15 5.75 2.42
CA ILE A 114 -0.49 4.87 3.41
C ILE A 114 0.38 4.85 4.68
N PRO A 115 -0.14 5.30 5.83
CA PRO A 115 0.65 5.42 7.05
C PRO A 115 0.94 4.06 7.70
N PRO A 116 2.06 3.94 8.45
CA PRO A 116 2.48 2.69 9.10
C PRO A 116 1.41 2.02 9.97
N ASP A 117 0.59 2.80 10.69
CA ASP A 117 -0.43 2.25 11.58
C ASP A 117 -1.53 1.50 10.82
N LEU A 118 -1.95 2.01 9.67
CA LEU A 118 -2.95 1.35 8.82
C LEU A 118 -2.38 0.06 8.22
N ILE A 119 -1.11 0.06 7.81
CA ILE A 119 -0.42 -1.13 7.28
C ILE A 119 -0.40 -2.24 8.34
N GLY A 120 0.03 -1.93 9.56
CA GLY A 120 0.09 -2.90 10.65
C GLY A 120 -1.28 -3.46 11.03
N ARG A 121 -2.31 -2.61 11.08
CA ARG A 121 -3.70 -3.03 11.35
C ARG A 121 -4.26 -3.93 10.26
N ALA A 122 -3.98 -3.62 8.99
CA ALA A 122 -4.42 -4.42 7.86
C ALA A 122 -3.74 -5.79 7.84
N ALA A 123 -2.44 -5.86 8.12
CA ALA A 123 -1.71 -7.13 8.27
C ALA A 123 -2.32 -8.01 9.37
N ALA A 124 -2.63 -7.43 10.54
CA ALA A 124 -3.27 -8.16 11.62
C ALA A 124 -4.66 -8.67 11.21
N LYS A 125 -5.48 -7.83 10.57
CA LYS A 125 -6.82 -8.21 10.09
C LYS A 125 -6.78 -9.32 9.05
N ALA A 126 -5.86 -9.26 8.10
CA ALA A 126 -5.70 -10.27 7.06
C ALA A 126 -5.36 -11.65 7.65
N LEU A 127 -4.60 -11.71 8.74
CA LEU A 127 -4.24 -12.94 9.44
C LEU A 127 -5.38 -13.53 10.29
N GLU A 128 -6.32 -12.69 10.75
CA GLU A 128 -7.53 -13.12 11.48
C GLU A 128 -8.59 -13.74 10.55
N MET A 129 -8.56 -13.41 9.26
CA MET A 129 -9.52 -13.91 8.25
C MET A 129 -9.22 -15.32 7.74
N GLU A 130 -8.05 -15.89 8.09
CA GLU A 130 -7.64 -17.28 7.81
C GLU A 130 -7.94 -18.27 8.97
#